data_AF-A0AAD6I071-F1
#
_entry.id   AF-A0AAD6I071-F1
#
_cell.length_a   1.000
_cell.length_b   1.000
_cell.length_c   1.000
_cell.angle_alpha   90.00
_cell.angle_beta   90.00
_cell.angle_gamma   90.00
#
_symmetry.space_group_name_H-M   'P 1'
#
loop_
_entity.id
_entity.type
_entity.pdbx_description
1 polymer ?
#
loop_
_entity_poly.entity_id
_entity_poly.type
_entity_poly.pdbx_seq_one_letter_code
_entity_poly.pdbx_strand_id
1 'polypeptide(L)'
;MDRRSLPNELIEAILRQVDMQTVLLAQRVCRQWALCIRGSSPMQQILFFQPAPANRPRQQNPLLASKFPYWFPADDTKSCAIAFGAGDMQDFLESSDIYRRPEASWRRMLVQQPPIMALGWVERSVSPSNVIDLHRWEIPLQALGGLQMNILYDLVVNTSEVAPEYFYFRVLWSQNTWTWELVRRLKLAMDDFDIDLVRCMREPKEVKSWTLAEQLSDYAREVGPVDHAMPLPDEDDPDL
;
A
#
# COMPACT_ATOMS: atom_id res chain seq x y z
N MET A 1 47.51 2.74 -3.36
CA MET A 1 47.12 3.06 -1.97
C MET A 1 45.82 2.33 -1.69
N ASP A 2 45.87 1.23 -0.94
CA ASP A 2 44.68 0.47 -0.55
C ASP A 2 43.84 1.31 0.42
N ARG A 3 42.75 1.90 -0.09
CA ARG A 3 41.69 2.40 0.78
C ARG A 3 41.03 1.17 1.38
N ARG A 4 41.31 0.88 2.66
CA ARG A 4 40.63 -0.16 3.44
C ARG A 4 39.13 0.13 3.42
N SER A 5 38.41 -0.50 2.49
CA SER A 5 36.95 -0.49 2.46
C SER A 5 36.45 -1.26 3.67
N LEU A 6 35.47 -0.70 4.39
CA LEU A 6 34.79 -1.44 5.46
C LEU A 6 34.18 -2.73 4.87
N PRO A 7 34.27 -3.88 5.56
CA PRO A 7 33.54 -5.08 5.19
C PRO A 7 32.03 -4.82 5.10
N ASN A 8 31.33 -5.54 4.21
CA ASN A 8 29.90 -5.33 3.96
C ASN A 8 29.06 -5.61 5.22
N GLU A 9 29.50 -6.52 6.08
CA GLU A 9 28.82 -6.87 7.35
C GLU A 9 28.81 -5.68 8.31
N LEU A 10 29.88 -4.88 8.34
CA LEU A 10 29.96 -3.67 9.17
C LEU A 10 29.11 -2.55 8.59
N ILE A 11 29.11 -2.37 7.26
CA ILE A 11 28.24 -1.41 6.59
C ILE A 11 26.78 -1.73 6.89
N GLU A 12 26.37 -2.99 6.76
CA GLU A 12 25.02 -3.44 7.09
C GLU A 12 24.68 -3.21 8.57
N ALA A 13 25.61 -3.49 9.49
CA ALA A 13 25.37 -3.26 10.93
C ALA A 13 25.19 -1.78 11.28
N ILE A 14 25.88 -0.87 10.57
CA ILE A 14 25.72 0.58 10.73
C ILE A 14 24.37 1.02 10.14
N LEU A 15 24.08 0.61 8.90
CA LEU A 15 22.86 1.00 8.20
C LEU A 15 21.58 0.47 8.85
N ARG A 16 21.66 -0.63 9.60
CA ARG A 16 20.54 -1.14 10.40
C ARG A 16 20.16 -0.26 11.60
N GLN A 17 21.04 0.66 12.00
CA GLN A 17 20.82 1.53 13.17
C GLN A 17 20.31 2.92 12.79
N VAL A 18 20.18 3.23 11.50
CA VAL A 18 19.67 4.52 11.01
C VAL A 18 18.25 4.37 10.45
N ASP A 19 17.58 5.50 10.24
CA ASP A 19 16.22 5.51 9.68
C ASP A 19 16.19 5.15 8.19
N MET A 20 15.00 4.77 7.71
CA MET A 20 14.79 4.32 6.33
C MET A 20 15.22 5.34 5.27
N GLN A 21 14.95 6.63 5.48
CA GLN A 21 15.30 7.67 4.51
C GLN A 21 16.82 7.80 4.40
N THR A 22 17.51 7.78 5.54
CA THR A 22 18.98 7.76 5.59
C THR A 22 19.55 6.54 4.86
N VAL A 23 18.96 5.35 5.02
CA VAL A 23 19.39 4.14 4.27
C VAL A 23 19.20 4.30 2.77
N LEU A 24 18.09 4.88 2.32
CA LEU A 24 17.82 5.09 0.91
C LEU A 24 18.84 6.06 0.29
N LEU A 25 19.13 7.18 0.98
CA LEU A 25 20.13 8.16 0.57
C LEU A 25 21.57 7.61 0.62
N ALA A 26 21.86 6.70 1.55
CA ALA A 26 23.17 6.04 1.70
C ALA A 26 23.62 5.31 0.42
N GLN A 27 22.70 4.90 -0.46
CA GLN A 27 23.03 4.31 -1.76
C GLN A 27 23.81 5.28 -2.67
N ARG A 28 23.66 6.59 -2.48
CA ARG A 28 24.31 7.64 -3.30
C ARG A 28 25.70 8.02 -2.80
N VAL A 29 26.14 7.49 -1.66
CA VAL A 29 27.45 7.83 -1.07
C VAL A 29 28.60 7.18 -1.85
N CYS A 30 28.50 5.87 -2.13
CA CYS A 30 29.42 5.18 -3.02
C CYS A 30 28.85 3.85 -3.53
N ARG A 31 29.45 3.32 -4.61
CA ARG A 31 29.03 2.04 -5.22
C ARG A 31 29.04 0.86 -4.24
N GLN A 32 29.96 0.82 -3.28
CA GLN A 32 30.01 -0.26 -2.31
C GLN A 32 28.78 -0.27 -1.40
N TRP A 33 28.36 0.90 -0.90
CA TRP A 33 27.17 1.02 -0.05
C TRP A 33 25.91 0.66 -0.85
N ALA A 34 25.82 1.15 -2.08
CA ALA A 34 24.75 0.82 -3.01
C ALA A 34 24.65 -0.69 -3.25
N LEU A 35 25.78 -1.37 -3.51
CA LEU A 35 25.83 -2.82 -3.70
C LEU A 35 25.49 -3.60 -2.41
N CYS A 36 25.98 -3.14 -1.26
CA CYS A 36 25.69 -3.76 0.04
C CYS A 36 24.18 -3.71 0.35
N ILE A 37 23.54 -2.56 0.17
CA ILE A 37 22.10 -2.38 0.42
C ILE A 37 21.27 -3.28 -0.51
N ARG A 38 21.68 -3.44 -1.77
CA ARG A 38 20.94 -4.24 -2.77
C ARG A 38 21.13 -5.72 -2.62
N GLY A 39 22.35 -6.16 -2.32
CA GLY A 39 22.67 -7.57 -2.14
C GLY A 39 22.16 -8.15 -0.82
N SER A 40 21.88 -7.31 0.19
CA SER A 40 21.47 -7.75 1.51
C SER A 40 19.94 -7.83 1.65
N SER A 41 19.40 -9.03 1.82
CA SER A 41 17.97 -9.23 2.09
C SER A 41 17.48 -8.52 3.36
N PRO A 42 18.22 -8.52 4.50
CA PRO A 42 17.87 -7.69 5.65
C PRO A 42 17.69 -6.21 5.33
N MET A 43 18.55 -5.65 4.48
CA MET A 43 18.44 -4.25 4.05
C MET A 43 17.22 -4.02 3.17
N GLN A 44 16.98 -4.90 2.19
CA GLN A 44 15.79 -4.82 1.34
C GLN A 44 14.49 -4.98 2.13
N GLN A 45 14.48 -5.76 3.21
CA GLN A 45 13.35 -5.85 4.14
C GLN A 45 13.16 -4.54 4.90
N ILE A 46 14.22 -3.93 5.45
CA ILE A 46 14.13 -2.63 6.14
C ILE A 46 13.58 -1.55 5.23
N LEU A 47 13.90 -1.60 3.94
CA LEU A 47 13.43 -0.67 2.91
C LEU A 47 12.07 -1.04 2.32
N PHE A 48 11.43 -2.11 2.82
CA PHE A 48 10.14 -2.60 2.34
C PHE A 48 10.12 -3.06 0.87
N PHE A 49 11.29 -3.27 0.23
CA PHE A 49 11.38 -3.85 -1.11
C PHE A 49 11.27 -5.37 -1.11
N GLN A 50 11.57 -6.01 0.02
CA GLN A 50 11.39 -7.45 0.22
C GLN A 50 10.49 -7.75 1.41
N PRO A 51 9.77 -8.88 1.39
CA PRO A 51 8.88 -9.27 2.48
C PRO A 51 9.66 -9.63 3.74
N ALA A 52 9.28 -9.05 4.88
CA ALA A 52 9.79 -9.49 6.18
C ALA A 52 9.05 -10.74 6.66
N PRO A 53 9.68 -11.56 7.52
CA PRO A 53 9.07 -12.77 8.06
C PRO A 53 7.77 -12.49 8.83
N ALA A 54 6.81 -13.42 8.73
CA ALA A 54 5.48 -13.30 9.34
C ALA A 54 5.48 -13.24 10.88
N ASN A 55 6.60 -13.56 11.53
CA ASN A 55 6.74 -13.51 12.99
C ASN A 55 7.01 -12.10 13.55
N ARG A 56 7.24 -11.11 12.69
CA ARG A 56 7.46 -9.72 13.11
C ARG A 56 6.12 -9.02 13.41
N PRO A 57 6.12 -8.05 14.34
CA PRO A 57 4.95 -7.21 14.53
C PRO A 57 4.62 -6.48 13.23
N ARG A 58 3.32 -6.25 13.01
CA ARG A 58 2.87 -5.49 11.85
C ARG A 58 3.35 -4.05 11.97
N GLN A 59 3.94 -3.56 10.89
CA GLN A 59 4.43 -2.20 10.77
C GLN A 59 4.10 -1.70 9.36
N GLN A 60 3.39 -0.59 9.28
CA GLN A 60 3.21 0.15 8.02
C GLN A 60 4.54 0.76 7.59
N ASN A 61 4.73 0.94 6.29
CA ASN A 61 5.92 1.57 5.77
C ASN A 61 5.98 3.04 6.24
N PRO A 62 6.97 3.43 7.08
CA PRO A 62 7.01 4.77 7.68
C PRO A 62 7.26 5.87 6.64
N LEU A 63 8.00 5.59 5.57
CA LEU A 63 8.22 6.55 4.49
C LEU A 63 6.92 6.81 3.73
N LEU A 64 6.20 5.74 3.38
CA LEU A 64 4.90 5.87 2.70
C LEU A 64 3.88 6.56 3.61
N ALA A 65 3.84 6.21 4.89
CA ALA A 65 2.94 6.86 5.84
C ALA A 65 3.21 8.36 5.97
N SER A 66 4.47 8.77 5.92
CA SER A 66 4.85 10.18 5.95
C SER A 66 4.50 10.93 4.65
N LYS A 67 4.62 10.29 3.48
CA LYS A 67 4.41 10.94 2.18
C LYS A 67 2.97 10.84 1.67
N PHE A 68 2.17 9.90 2.21
CA PHE A 68 0.79 9.61 1.83
C PHE A 68 -0.14 9.52 3.05
N PRO A 69 -0.32 10.61 3.82
CA PRO A 69 -1.01 10.58 5.11
C PRO A 69 -2.46 10.08 5.03
N TYR A 70 -3.15 10.31 3.91
CA TYR A 70 -4.53 9.88 3.69
C TYR A 70 -4.67 8.37 3.43
N TRP A 71 -3.61 7.71 2.99
CA TRP A 71 -3.58 6.26 2.76
C TRP A 71 -3.11 5.50 3.99
N PHE A 72 -2.41 6.18 4.89
CA PHE A 72 -1.92 5.65 6.15
C PHE A 72 -2.46 6.50 7.31
N PRO A 73 -3.79 6.52 7.53
CA PRO A 73 -4.37 7.31 8.62
C PRO A 73 -3.84 6.80 9.96
N ALA A 74 -3.53 7.73 10.86
CA ALA A 74 -3.19 7.39 12.23
C ALA A 74 -4.37 6.65 12.90
N ASP A 75 -4.07 5.83 13.91
CA ASP A 75 -5.07 5.03 14.65
C ASP A 75 -5.99 5.88 15.57
N ASP A 76 -6.09 7.19 15.34
CA ASP A 76 -6.99 8.07 16.06
C ASP A 76 -8.31 8.30 15.30
N THR A 77 -9.38 8.56 16.06
CA THR A 77 -10.73 8.75 15.53
C THR A 77 -10.84 9.94 14.57
N LYS A 78 -9.99 10.97 14.72
CA LYS A 78 -10.04 12.18 13.88
C LYS A 78 -9.46 11.87 12.51
N SER A 79 -8.29 11.25 12.46
CA SER A 79 -7.60 10.81 11.25
C SER A 79 -8.43 9.80 10.46
N CYS A 80 -9.15 8.91 11.15
CA CYS A 80 -10.10 7.98 10.51
C CYS A 80 -11.38 8.65 9.98
N ALA A 81 -11.72 9.86 10.44
CA ALA A 81 -12.93 10.60 10.07
C ALA A 81 -12.72 11.59 8.91
N ILE A 82 -11.47 11.88 8.53
CA ILE A 82 -11.16 12.76 7.39
C ILE A 82 -11.68 12.10 6.11
N ALA A 83 -12.61 12.77 5.45
CA ALA A 83 -13.00 12.42 4.09
C ALA A 83 -11.92 12.93 3.14
N PHE A 84 -11.43 12.06 2.28
CA PHE A 84 -10.52 12.41 1.19
C PHE A 84 -11.19 11.99 -0.10
N GLY A 85 -11.54 12.97 -0.92
CA GLY A 85 -12.34 12.78 -2.13
C GLY A 85 -11.56 12.97 -3.43
N ALA A 86 -12.26 12.87 -4.56
CA ALA A 86 -11.67 13.08 -5.88
C ALA A 86 -11.05 14.49 -6.04
N GLY A 87 -11.69 15.53 -5.49
CA GLY A 87 -11.14 16.88 -5.48
C GLY A 87 -9.83 16.98 -4.69
N ASP A 88 -9.79 16.43 -3.47
CA ASP A 88 -8.58 16.39 -2.65
C ASP A 88 -7.47 15.56 -3.29
N MET A 89 -7.84 14.50 -4.04
CA MET A 89 -6.91 13.67 -4.79
C MET A 89 -6.20 14.47 -5.88
N GLN A 90 -6.96 15.26 -6.66
CA GLN A 90 -6.37 16.08 -7.72
C GLN A 90 -5.40 17.11 -7.12
N ASP A 91 -5.83 17.84 -6.09
CA ASP A 91 -4.99 18.83 -5.40
C ASP A 91 -3.71 18.18 -4.83
N PHE A 92 -3.83 16.98 -4.26
CA PHE A 92 -2.69 16.21 -3.76
C PHE A 92 -1.72 15.83 -4.89
N LEU A 93 -2.22 15.34 -6.02
CA LEU A 93 -1.39 14.96 -7.18
C LEU A 93 -0.73 16.17 -7.86
N GLU A 94 -1.38 17.34 -7.81
CA GLU A 94 -0.85 18.60 -8.34
C GLU A 94 0.14 19.27 -7.38
N SER A 95 0.10 18.93 -6.09
CA SER A 95 1.02 19.51 -5.10
C SER A 95 2.50 19.18 -5.36
N SER A 96 2.78 18.07 -6.03
CA SER A 96 4.15 17.63 -6.34
C SER A 96 4.19 16.61 -7.48
N ASP A 97 5.07 16.85 -8.45
CA ASP A 97 5.30 15.93 -9.58
C ASP A 97 5.82 14.55 -9.15
N ILE A 98 6.36 14.43 -7.93
CA ILE A 98 6.88 13.18 -7.35
C ILE A 98 5.82 12.08 -7.35
N TYR A 99 4.56 12.43 -7.14
CA TYR A 99 3.47 11.46 -7.09
C TYR A 99 3.15 10.87 -8.46
N ARG A 100 3.46 11.59 -9.55
CA ARG A 100 3.11 11.20 -10.92
C ARG A 100 4.16 10.30 -11.57
N ARG A 101 5.37 10.19 -11.01
CA ARG A 101 6.50 9.45 -11.60
C ARG A 101 6.28 7.93 -11.56
N PRO A 102 6.22 7.23 -12.71
CA PRO A 102 6.06 5.78 -12.75
C PRO A 102 7.27 5.00 -12.22
N GLU A 103 8.47 5.56 -12.34
CA GLU A 103 9.75 4.96 -11.93
C GLU A 103 10.07 5.09 -10.44
N ALA A 104 9.30 5.91 -9.71
CA ALA A 104 9.61 6.28 -8.34
C ALA A 104 9.76 5.05 -7.44
N SER A 105 10.84 5.01 -6.67
CA SER A 105 11.19 3.82 -5.88
C SER A 105 10.09 3.41 -4.89
N TRP A 106 9.36 4.38 -4.32
CA TRP A 106 8.26 4.14 -3.40
C TRP A 106 7.13 3.28 -4.00
N ARG A 107 6.91 3.31 -5.33
CA ARG A 107 5.90 2.47 -6.01
C ARG A 107 6.14 0.98 -5.82
N ARG A 108 7.40 0.56 -5.69
CA ARG A 108 7.81 -0.84 -5.56
C ARG A 108 7.89 -1.31 -4.11
N MET A 109 7.69 -0.40 -3.15
CA MET A 109 7.73 -0.75 -1.73
C MET A 109 6.42 -1.42 -1.31
N LEU A 110 6.54 -2.39 -0.40
CA LEU A 110 5.41 -2.91 0.36
C LEU A 110 4.82 -1.81 1.24
N VAL A 111 3.50 -1.81 1.35
CA VAL A 111 2.79 -0.84 2.21
C VAL A 111 2.88 -1.21 3.70
N GLN A 112 3.10 -2.49 4.01
CA GLN A 112 3.19 -3.02 5.36
C GLN A 112 4.08 -4.27 5.38
N GLN A 113 4.71 -4.51 6.52
CA GLN A 113 5.38 -5.76 6.86
C GLN A 113 4.85 -6.35 8.18
N PRO A 114 4.61 -7.67 8.29
CA PRO A 114 4.62 -8.65 7.21
C PRO A 114 3.66 -8.28 6.07
N PRO A 115 3.91 -8.75 4.83
CA PRO A 115 3.18 -8.30 3.66
C PRO A 115 1.69 -8.58 3.76
N ILE A 116 0.87 -7.65 3.24
CA ILE A 116 -0.58 -7.82 3.18
C ILE A 116 -0.92 -8.72 2.01
N MET A 117 -1.59 -9.83 2.30
CA MET A 117 -1.88 -10.88 1.32
C MET A 117 -3.30 -10.80 0.74
N ALA A 118 -4.11 -9.85 1.20
CA ALA A 118 -5.46 -9.64 0.69
C ALA A 118 -5.83 -8.15 0.79
N LEU A 119 -6.38 -7.61 -0.28
CA LEU A 119 -6.95 -6.26 -0.31
C LEU A 119 -8.47 -6.38 -0.44
N GLY A 120 -9.21 -5.78 0.49
CA GLY A 120 -10.67 -5.70 0.43
C GLY A 120 -11.11 -4.34 -0.12
N TRP A 121 -12.15 -4.34 -0.95
CA TRP A 121 -12.80 -3.12 -1.43
C TRP A 121 -14.26 -3.12 -0.98
N VAL A 122 -14.75 -2.00 -0.46
CA VAL A 122 -16.14 -1.81 -0.07
C VAL A 122 -16.65 -0.53 -0.73
N GLU A 123 -17.69 -0.67 -1.55
CA GLU A 123 -18.31 0.44 -2.26
C GLU A 123 -19.75 0.62 -1.77
N ARG A 124 -20.15 1.88 -1.59
CA ARG A 124 -21.51 2.28 -1.26
C ARG A 124 -22.18 2.84 -2.50
N SER A 125 -23.24 2.20 -2.97
CA SER A 125 -24.12 2.76 -3.99
C SER A 125 -25.49 3.08 -3.40
N VAL A 126 -26.11 4.15 -3.88
CA VAL A 126 -27.48 4.51 -3.47
C VAL A 126 -28.39 4.14 -4.63
N SER A 127 -29.26 3.15 -4.41
CA SER A 127 -30.24 2.75 -5.39
C SER A 127 -31.35 3.80 -5.53
N PRO A 128 -32.06 3.87 -6.68
CA PRO A 128 -33.21 4.76 -6.87
C PRO A 128 -34.34 4.54 -5.85
N SER A 129 -34.37 3.38 -5.20
CA SER A 129 -35.27 3.02 -4.11
C SER A 129 -34.86 3.57 -2.73
N ASN A 130 -33.84 4.42 -2.64
CA ASN A 130 -33.22 4.88 -1.39
C ASN A 130 -32.64 3.75 -0.52
N VAL A 131 -32.38 2.58 -1.11
CA VAL A 131 -31.65 1.48 -0.45
C VAL A 131 -30.17 1.69 -0.69
N ILE A 132 -29.37 1.55 0.36
CA ILE A 132 -27.91 1.59 0.29
C ILE A 132 -27.41 0.17 -0.03
N ASP A 133 -26.76 0.02 -1.18
CA ASP A 133 -26.15 -1.23 -1.59
C ASP A 133 -24.65 -1.20 -1.27
N LEU A 134 -24.16 -2.33 -0.77
CA LEU A 134 -22.77 -2.50 -0.39
C LEU A 134 -22.13 -3.61 -1.20
N HIS A 135 -21.27 -3.19 -2.11
CA HIS A 135 -20.48 -4.10 -2.91
C HIS A 135 -19.17 -4.37 -2.19
N ARG A 136 -18.77 -5.63 -2.17
CA ARG A 136 -17.53 -6.05 -1.54
C ARG A 136 -16.81 -7.05 -2.40
N TRP A 137 -15.52 -6.82 -2.56
CA TRP A 137 -14.62 -7.67 -3.31
C TRP A 137 -13.34 -7.88 -2.50
N GLU A 138 -12.68 -9.02 -2.70
CA GLU A 138 -11.36 -9.29 -2.13
C GLU A 138 -10.40 -9.68 -3.26
N ILE A 139 -9.23 -9.06 -3.25
CA ILE A 139 -8.15 -9.31 -4.19
C ILE A 139 -7.05 -10.08 -3.44
N PRO A 140 -6.82 -11.38 -3.76
CA PRO A 140 -5.72 -12.14 -3.19
C PRO A 140 -4.39 -11.66 -3.78
N LEU A 141 -3.36 -11.51 -2.93
CA LEU A 141 -2.06 -10.93 -3.30
C LEU A 141 -0.89 -11.90 -3.10
N GLN A 142 -1.18 -13.19 -2.89
CA GLN A 142 -0.17 -14.23 -2.66
C GLN A 142 0.78 -14.36 -3.85
N ALA A 143 0.26 -14.32 -5.08
CA ALA A 143 1.07 -14.39 -6.29
C ALA A 143 2.02 -13.18 -6.45
N LEU A 144 1.68 -12.04 -5.84
CA LEU A 144 2.45 -10.80 -5.91
C LEU A 144 3.41 -10.64 -4.72
N GLY A 145 3.43 -11.58 -3.78
CA GLY A 145 4.26 -11.50 -2.57
C GLY A 145 3.80 -10.44 -1.56
N GLY A 146 2.62 -9.84 -1.77
CA GLY A 146 1.97 -8.87 -0.90
C GLY A 146 1.61 -7.55 -1.59
N LEU A 147 0.87 -6.69 -0.87
CA LEU A 147 0.45 -5.38 -1.36
C LEU A 147 1.62 -4.41 -1.49
N GLN A 148 1.98 -4.08 -2.72
CA GLN A 148 2.90 -3.00 -3.06
C GLN A 148 2.16 -1.68 -3.28
N MET A 149 2.91 -0.59 -3.17
CA MET A 149 2.37 0.76 -3.21
C MET A 149 1.82 1.14 -4.59
N ASN A 150 2.41 0.66 -5.69
CA ASN A 150 1.88 0.86 -7.04
C ASN A 150 0.44 0.38 -7.18
N ILE A 151 0.14 -0.84 -6.71
CA ILE A 151 -1.21 -1.42 -6.79
C ILE A 151 -2.21 -0.55 -6.04
N LEU A 152 -1.86 -0.16 -4.80
CA LEU A 152 -2.73 0.71 -4.00
C LEU A 152 -2.90 2.09 -4.64
N TYR A 153 -1.81 2.69 -5.09
CA TYR A 153 -1.77 4.00 -5.75
C TYR A 153 -2.65 3.99 -7.00
N ASP A 154 -2.38 3.07 -7.93
CA ASP A 154 -3.03 3.03 -9.23
C ASP A 154 -4.53 2.72 -9.06
N LEU A 155 -4.90 1.85 -8.12
CA LEU A 155 -6.30 1.59 -7.79
C LEU A 155 -7.02 2.85 -7.32
N VAL A 156 -6.44 3.58 -6.37
CA VAL A 156 -7.06 4.78 -5.79
C VAL A 156 -7.14 5.92 -6.81
N VAL A 157 -6.07 6.14 -7.57
CA VAL A 157 -6.03 7.21 -8.58
C VAL A 157 -6.99 6.90 -9.73
N ASN A 158 -6.95 5.69 -10.30
CA ASN A 158 -7.85 5.32 -11.40
C ASN A 158 -9.32 5.37 -10.95
N THR A 159 -9.63 4.98 -9.72
CA THR A 159 -11.00 5.10 -9.18
C THR A 159 -11.40 6.56 -9.00
N SER A 160 -10.49 7.45 -8.57
CA SER A 160 -10.78 8.88 -8.46
C SER A 160 -11.03 9.57 -9.80
N GLU A 161 -10.34 9.16 -10.87
CA GLU A 161 -10.46 9.78 -12.21
C GLU A 161 -11.82 9.49 -12.87
N VAL A 162 -12.35 8.29 -12.65
CA VAL A 162 -13.63 7.86 -13.26
C VAL A 162 -14.85 8.15 -12.37
N ALA A 163 -14.62 8.53 -11.12
CA ALA A 163 -15.71 8.65 -10.16
C ALA A 163 -16.42 10.01 -10.22
N PRO A 164 -17.71 10.06 -9.81
CA PRO A 164 -18.46 11.31 -9.71
C PRO A 164 -17.80 12.32 -8.75
N GLU A 165 -18.20 13.59 -8.82
CA GLU A 165 -17.72 14.68 -7.94
C GLU A 165 -17.75 14.36 -6.43
N TYR A 166 -18.54 13.36 -6.00
CA TYR A 166 -18.69 12.93 -4.60
C TYR A 166 -17.98 11.60 -4.28
N PHE A 167 -16.95 11.22 -5.04
CA PHE A 167 -16.08 10.11 -4.66
C PHE A 167 -15.36 10.44 -3.36
N TYR A 168 -15.47 9.53 -2.38
CA TYR A 168 -14.67 9.53 -1.17
C TYR A 168 -14.16 8.11 -0.95
N PHE A 169 -12.88 7.96 -0.64
CA PHE A 169 -12.34 6.66 -0.26
C PHE A 169 -11.64 6.77 1.10
N ARG A 170 -11.51 5.62 1.77
CA ARG A 170 -10.74 5.49 3.00
C ARG A 170 -9.99 4.17 2.98
N VAL A 171 -8.74 4.22 3.42
CA VAL A 171 -7.91 3.02 3.59
C VAL A 171 -8.01 2.56 5.05
N LEU A 172 -8.39 1.31 5.25
CA LEU A 172 -8.49 0.69 6.57
C LEU A 172 -7.50 -0.46 6.68
N TRP A 173 -6.62 -0.37 7.66
CA TRP A 173 -5.66 -1.42 7.99
C TRP A 173 -6.24 -2.29 9.11
N SER A 174 -6.56 -3.55 8.82
CA SER A 174 -7.15 -4.49 9.79
C SER A 174 -6.47 -5.85 9.75
N GLN A 175 -6.45 -6.54 10.89
CA GLN A 175 -5.97 -7.92 10.99
C GLN A 175 -6.90 -8.92 10.31
N ASN A 176 -8.21 -8.61 10.29
CA ASN A 176 -9.23 -9.43 9.66
C ASN A 176 -10.21 -8.55 8.91
N THR A 177 -10.43 -8.87 7.64
CA THR A 177 -11.43 -8.21 6.81
C THR A 177 -12.87 -8.61 7.17
N TRP A 178 -13.07 -9.41 8.23
CA TRP A 178 -14.36 -10.02 8.60
C TRP A 178 -14.71 -9.90 10.09
N THR A 179 -14.00 -9.09 10.87
CA THR A 179 -14.34 -8.86 12.28
C THR A 179 -15.43 -7.79 12.45
N TRP A 180 -16.19 -7.88 13.54
CA TRP A 180 -17.11 -6.82 13.97
C TRP A 180 -16.41 -5.47 14.15
N GLU A 181 -15.11 -5.48 14.41
CA GLU A 181 -14.29 -4.27 14.47
C GLU A 181 -14.19 -3.56 13.13
N LEU A 182 -14.05 -4.29 12.01
CA LEU A 182 -14.11 -3.67 10.67
C LEU A 182 -15.48 -3.05 10.42
N VAL A 183 -16.57 -3.77 10.75
CA VAL A 183 -17.95 -3.28 10.56
C VAL A 183 -18.18 -2.01 11.39
N ARG A 184 -17.67 -1.97 12.62
CA ARG A 184 -17.75 -0.79 13.48
C ARG A 184 -16.94 0.39 12.92
N ARG A 185 -15.73 0.14 12.41
CA ARG A 185 -14.89 1.17 11.77
C ARG A 185 -15.52 1.70 10.47
N LEU A 186 -16.11 0.83 9.65
CA LEU A 186 -16.89 1.23 8.46
C LEU A 186 -18.11 2.07 8.85
N LYS A 187 -18.85 1.68 9.89
CA LYS A 187 -19.99 2.45 10.40
C LYS A 187 -19.60 3.84 10.89
N LEU A 188 -18.49 3.95 11.64
CA LEU A 188 -17.93 5.25 12.06
C LEU A 188 -17.48 6.09 10.86
N ALA A 189 -17.01 5.43 9.80
CA ALA A 189 -16.45 6.12 8.63
C ALA A 189 -17.53 6.63 7.65
N MET A 190 -18.62 5.89 7.51
CA MET A 190 -19.61 6.10 6.45
C MET A 190 -20.90 6.77 6.94
N ASP A 191 -20.82 7.48 8.08
CA ASP A 191 -21.87 8.19 8.82
C ASP A 191 -23.31 7.81 8.43
N ASP A 192 -23.98 7.06 9.32
CA ASP A 192 -25.32 6.48 9.16
C ASP A 192 -25.41 5.11 8.45
N PHE A 193 -24.53 4.18 8.84
CA PHE A 193 -24.59 2.77 8.45
C PHE A 193 -25.51 1.96 9.38
N ASP A 194 -26.62 1.43 8.86
CA ASP A 194 -27.46 0.49 9.59
C ASP A 194 -26.78 -0.89 9.69
N ILE A 195 -26.53 -1.33 10.93
CA ILE A 195 -25.81 -2.57 11.21
C ILE A 195 -26.69 -3.81 10.99
N ASP A 196 -28.01 -3.63 11.03
CA ASP A 196 -28.96 -4.72 10.81
C ASP A 196 -29.04 -5.10 9.32
N LEU A 197 -28.75 -4.18 8.40
CA LEU A 197 -28.61 -4.46 6.97
C LEU A 197 -27.44 -5.43 6.68
N VAL A 198 -26.32 -5.29 7.42
CA VAL A 198 -25.14 -6.18 7.31
C VAL A 198 -25.48 -7.59 7.79
N ARG A 199 -26.29 -7.72 8.85
CA ARG A 199 -26.78 -9.02 9.34
C ARG A 199 -27.62 -9.72 8.26
N CYS A 200 -28.57 -9.00 7.65
CA CYS A 200 -29.42 -9.54 6.59
C CYS A 200 -28.65 -9.90 5.31
N MET A 201 -27.51 -9.26 5.02
CA MET A 201 -26.64 -9.62 3.87
C MET A 201 -25.59 -10.69 4.18
N ARG A 202 -25.37 -11.02 5.46
CA ARG A 202 -24.48 -12.09 5.89
C ARG A 202 -25.06 -13.48 5.62
N GLU A 203 -26.36 -13.66 5.82
CA GLU A 203 -27.05 -14.93 5.57
C GLU A 203 -27.14 -15.31 4.06
N PRO A 204 -27.28 -14.36 3.11
CA PRO A 204 -27.29 -14.65 1.67
C PRO A 204 -25.91 -14.91 1.03
N LYS A 205 -24.82 -14.33 1.54
CA LYS A 205 -23.49 -14.39 0.88
C LYS A 205 -22.65 -15.63 1.20
N GLU A 206 -23.00 -16.43 2.22
CA GLU A 206 -22.39 -17.76 2.41
C GLU A 206 -22.70 -18.72 1.24
N VAL A 207 -23.67 -18.40 0.38
CA VAL A 207 -24.18 -19.35 -0.62
C VAL A 207 -23.61 -19.15 -2.04
N LYS A 208 -22.94 -18.05 -2.38
CA LYS A 208 -22.41 -17.86 -3.75
C LYS A 208 -21.08 -17.10 -3.81
N SER A 209 -19.99 -17.85 -3.87
CA SER A 209 -18.68 -17.38 -4.34
C SER A 209 -18.77 -16.94 -5.81
N TRP A 210 -18.32 -15.73 -6.12
CA TRP A 210 -18.07 -15.28 -7.49
C TRP A 210 -16.68 -14.65 -7.56
N THR A 211 -15.85 -15.08 -8.50
CA THR A 211 -14.40 -14.77 -8.55
C THR A 211 -14.08 -13.84 -9.71
N LEU A 212 -13.49 -12.68 -9.39
CA LEU A 212 -12.80 -11.76 -10.30
C LEU A 212 -11.40 -12.31 -10.69
N ALA A 213 -11.28 -13.62 -10.92
CA ALA A 213 -10.01 -14.27 -11.22
C ALA A 213 -9.57 -14.05 -12.68
N GLU A 214 -10.52 -13.75 -13.56
CA GLU A 214 -10.30 -13.67 -15.01
C GLU A 214 -9.61 -12.36 -15.42
N GLN A 215 -10.00 -11.22 -14.84
CA GLN A 215 -9.43 -9.91 -15.21
C GLN A 215 -8.02 -9.66 -14.64
N LEU A 216 -7.71 -10.20 -13.46
CA LEU A 216 -6.37 -10.10 -12.86
C LEU A 216 -5.37 -11.08 -13.51
N SER A 217 -5.86 -12.21 -14.04
CA SER A 217 -5.04 -13.11 -14.86
C SER A 217 -4.51 -12.39 -16.10
N ASP A 218 -5.33 -11.56 -16.75
CA ASP A 218 -4.92 -10.79 -17.92
C ASP A 218 -3.91 -9.69 -17.56
N TYR A 219 -4.11 -8.97 -16.45
CA TYR A 219 -3.15 -7.98 -15.95
C TYR A 219 -1.80 -8.60 -15.57
N ALA A 220 -1.81 -9.74 -14.87
CA ALA A 220 -0.59 -10.46 -14.51
C ALA A 220 0.16 -11.04 -15.73
N ARG A 221 -0.56 -11.33 -16.82
CA ARG A 221 0.02 -11.76 -18.11
C ARG A 221 0.74 -10.64 -18.85
N GLU A 222 0.29 -9.40 -18.66
CA GLU A 222 0.89 -8.20 -19.25
C GLU A 222 2.15 -7.73 -18.50
N VAL A 223 2.20 -7.91 -17.18
CA VAL A 223 3.29 -7.36 -16.34
C VAL A 223 4.56 -8.23 -16.33
N GLY A 224 4.47 -9.52 -16.69
CA GLY A 224 5.62 -10.44 -16.78
C GLY A 224 6.33 -10.72 -15.44
N PRO A 225 7.17 -11.78 -15.36
CA PRO A 225 7.92 -12.09 -14.14
C PRO A 225 9.04 -11.06 -13.93
N VAL A 226 9.04 -10.42 -12.76
CA VAL A 226 10.09 -9.47 -12.35
C VAL A 226 11.35 -10.25 -11.98
N ASP A 227 12.35 -10.18 -12.86
CA ASP A 227 13.66 -10.80 -12.66
C ASP A 227 14.36 -10.19 -11.43
N HIS A 228 14.96 -11.03 -10.59
CA HIS A 228 15.30 -10.76 -9.18
C HIS A 228 16.52 -9.84 -8.94
N ALA A 229 16.84 -8.94 -9.88
CA ALA A 229 17.85 -7.91 -9.67
C ALA A 229 17.26 -6.53 -9.98
N MET A 230 16.83 -5.83 -8.93
CA MET A 230 16.23 -4.49 -9.04
C MET A 230 17.27 -3.46 -9.48
N PRO A 231 17.11 -2.81 -10.65
CA PRO A 231 17.93 -1.67 -11.02
C PRO A 231 17.61 -0.46 -10.14
N LEU A 232 18.59 0.42 -10.11
CA LEU A 232 18.73 1.52 -9.17
C LEU A 232 17.84 2.66 -9.65
N PRO A 233 17.29 3.49 -8.75
CA PRO A 233 16.94 4.84 -9.15
C PRO A 233 18.21 5.54 -9.67
N ASP A 234 18.10 6.21 -10.81
CA ASP A 234 19.20 6.96 -11.43
C ASP A 234 19.75 8.02 -10.46
N GLU A 235 21.03 8.39 -10.60
CA GLU A 235 21.69 9.33 -9.69
C GLU A 235 21.07 10.74 -9.68
N ASP A 236 20.14 11.02 -10.60
CA ASP A 236 19.37 12.25 -10.71
C ASP A 236 17.95 12.16 -10.11
N ASP A 237 17.59 11.08 -9.38
CA ASP A 237 16.29 10.96 -8.70
C ASP A 237 16.33 11.70 -7.33
N PRO A 238 15.65 12.85 -7.17
CA PRO A 238 15.64 13.63 -5.94
C PRO A 238 14.61 13.17 -4.90
N ASP A 239 13.88 12.07 -5.14
CA ASP A 239 12.61 11.78 -4.43
C ASP A 239 12.75 11.03 -3.09
N LEU A 240 13.66 11.49 -2.23
CA LEU A 240 13.76 11.03 -0.83
C LEU A 240 13.78 12.18 0.17
#